data_AF-B6REK1-F1
#
_entry.id   AF-B6REK1-F1
#
_cell.length_a   1.000
_cell.length_b   1.000
_cell.length_c   1.000
_cell.angle_alpha   90.00
_cell.angle_beta   90.00
_cell.angle_gamma   90.00
#
_symmetry.space_group_name_H-M   'P 1'
#
loop_
_entity.id
_entity.type
_entity.pdbx_description
1 polymer ?
#
loop_
_entity_poly.entity_id
_entity_poly.type
_entity_poly.pdbx_seq_one_letter_code
_entity_poly.pdbx_strand_id
1 'polypeptide(L)' 'CAFCKSNGETAEFYKSHFLKDPVGRVRCPILQRYQCPFCYATGENAHTRRYCPKNP' A
#
# COMPACT_ATOMS: atom_id res chain seq x y z
N CYS A 1 8.17 -6.12 0.91
CA CYS A 1 6.99 -5.42 0.38
C CYS A 1 6.62 -5.92 -1.02
N ALA A 2 5.50 -6.65 -1.15
CA ALA A 2 5.06 -7.17 -2.45
C ALA A 2 4.65 -6.06 -3.43
N PHE A 3 4.05 -4.97 -2.93
CA PHE A 3 3.62 -3.82 -3.73
C PHE A 3 4.80 -3.08 -4.39
N CYS A 4 5.86 -2.78 -3.63
CA CYS A 4 7.05 -2.15 -4.20
C CYS A 4 7.75 -3.08 -5.21
N LYS A 5 7.81 -4.39 -4.91
CA LYS A 5 8.37 -5.37 -5.86
C LYS A 5 7.61 -5.38 -7.18
N SER A 6 6.27 -5.34 -7.16
CA SER A 6 5.46 -5.28 -8.39
C SER A 6 5.60 -3.97 -9.15
N ASN A 7 5.93 -2.87 -8.46
CA ASN A 7 6.16 -1.56 -9.09
C ASN A 7 7.59 -1.40 -9.64
N GLY A 8 8.42 -2.44 -9.58
CA GLY A 8 9.80 -2.39 -10.12
C GLY A 8 10.80 -1.69 -9.21
N GLU A 9 10.47 -1.47 -7.94
CA GLU A 9 11.42 -0.92 -6.97
C GLU A 9 12.64 -1.82 -6.78
N THR A 10 13.74 -1.25 -6.30
CA THR A 10 14.97 -2.00 -6.07
C THR A 10 14.81 -3.07 -5.00
N ALA A 11 15.61 -4.13 -5.11
CA ALA A 11 15.59 -5.23 -4.14
C ALA A 11 15.90 -4.77 -2.72
N GLU A 12 16.81 -3.83 -2.56
CA GLU A 12 17.13 -3.21 -1.29
C GLU A 12 15.90 -2.50 -0.70
N PHE A 13 15.21 -1.71 -1.51
CA PHE A 13 14.04 -0.97 -1.05
C PHE A 13 12.86 -1.89 -0.71
N TYR A 14 12.45 -2.79 -1.60
CA TYR A 14 11.29 -3.63 -1.31
C TYR A 14 11.55 -4.68 -0.22
N LYS A 15 12.82 -5.00 0.10
CA LYS A 15 13.16 -5.88 1.23
C LYS A 15 13.27 -5.15 2.57
N SER A 16 13.46 -3.83 2.57
CA SER A 16 13.58 -3.02 3.80
C SER A 16 12.31 -2.93 4.66
N HIS A 17 11.14 -3.26 4.10
CA HIS A 17 9.86 -3.10 4.80
C HIS A 17 8.79 -4.11 4.38
N PHE A 18 7.78 -4.26 5.23
CA PHE A 18 6.58 -5.07 4.98
C PHE A 18 5.50 -4.25 4.27
N LEU A 19 4.65 -4.91 3.49
CA LEU A 19 3.48 -4.25 2.88
C LEU A 19 2.44 -3.90 3.94
N LYS A 20 2.09 -4.90 4.77
CA LYS A 20 1.22 -4.78 5.93
C LYS A 20 1.91 -5.37 7.17
N ASP A 21 1.56 -4.88 8.35
CA ASP A 21 1.95 -5.49 9.62
C ASP A 21 1.02 -6.67 9.98
N PRO A 22 1.29 -7.39 11.09
CA PRO A 22 0.46 -8.53 11.51
C PRO A 22 -0.99 -8.18 11.85
N VAL A 23 -1.30 -6.92 12.14
CA VAL A 23 -2.67 -6.45 12.41
C VAL A 23 -3.37 -5.92 11.16
N GLY A 24 -2.72 -6.01 9.99
CA GLY A 24 -3.29 -5.68 8.69
C GLY A 24 -3.13 -4.21 8.26
N ARG A 25 -2.42 -3.37 9.03
CA ARG A 25 -2.17 -1.96 8.69
C ARG A 25 -1.07 -1.85 7.66
N VAL A 26 -1.23 -0.93 6.70
CA VAL A 26 -0.21 -0.69 5.68
C VAL A 26 1.04 -0.07 6.29
N ARG A 27 2.21 -0.67 6.04
CA ARG A 27 3.54 -0.18 6.45
C ARG A 27 4.40 0.28 5.28
N CYS A 28 3.97 0.00 4.04
CA CYS A 28 4.67 0.47 2.86
C CYS A 28 4.59 2.00 2.75
N PRO A 29 5.72 2.73 2.73
CA PRO A 29 5.72 4.19 2.72
C PRO A 29 5.15 4.77 1.41
N ILE A 30 5.29 4.06 0.28
CA ILE A 30 4.68 4.48 -0.99
C ILE A 30 3.16 4.34 -0.90
N LEU A 31 2.68 3.16 -0.48
CA LEU A 31 1.24 2.92 -0.40
C LEU A 31 0.58 3.80 0.66
N GLN A 32 1.23 4.07 1.80
CA GLN A 32 0.70 4.98 2.82
C GLN A 32 0.44 6.39 2.30
N ARG A 33 1.22 6.88 1.32
CA ARG A 33 1.04 8.20 0.72
C ARG A 33 -0.04 8.21 -0.37
N TYR A 34 -0.49 7.05 -0.80
CA TYR A 34 -1.56 6.92 -1.76
C TYR A 34 -2.90 7.24 -1.07
N GLN A 35 -3.66 8.16 -1.64
CA GLN A 35 -5.05 8.41 -1.25
C GLN A 35 -5.98 7.76 -2.27
N CYS A 36 -6.87 6.89 -1.79
CA CYS A 36 -7.84 6.24 -2.65
C CYS A 36 -8.83 7.29 -3.22
N PRO A 37 -9.03 7.37 -4.55
CA PRO A 37 -9.91 8.38 -5.15
C PRO A 37 -11.41 8.14 -4.90
N PHE A 38 -11.80 6.94 -4.43
CA PHE A 38 -13.20 6.60 -4.21
C PHE A 38 -13.66 6.77 -2.76
N CYS A 39 -12.80 6.44 -1.80
CA CYS A 39 -13.12 6.51 -0.37
C CYS A 39 -12.21 7.44 0.44
N TYR A 40 -11.21 8.05 -0.20
CA TYR A 40 -10.24 8.97 0.40
C TYR A 40 -9.36 8.37 1.52
N ALA A 41 -9.38 7.04 1.68
CA ALA A 41 -8.51 6.34 2.62
C ALA A 41 -7.04 6.49 2.23
N THR A 42 -6.19 6.70 3.24
CA THR A 42 -4.74 6.87 3.11
C THR A 42 -4.04 6.39 4.39
N GLY A 43 -2.72 6.49 4.48
CA GLY A 43 -1.93 6.07 5.63
C GLY A 43 -2.05 4.56 5.91
N GLU A 44 -2.32 4.19 7.16
CA GLU A 44 -2.44 2.79 7.59
C GLU A 44 -3.61 2.04 6.90
N ASN A 45 -4.60 2.78 6.39
CA ASN A 45 -5.78 2.26 5.69
C ASN A 45 -5.67 2.38 4.16
N ALA A 46 -4.51 2.80 3.66
CA ALA A 46 -4.31 2.98 2.22
C ALA A 46 -4.48 1.67 1.44
N HIS A 47 -5.01 1.78 0.24
CA HIS A 47 -5.20 0.65 -0.67
C HIS A 47 -5.30 1.17 -2.10
N THR A 48 -4.97 0.31 -3.06
CA THR A 48 -5.17 0.66 -4.47
C THR A 48 -6.64 0.59 -4.84
N ARG A 49 -7.02 1.25 -5.95
CA ARG A 49 -8.40 1.28 -6.50
C ARG A 49 -9.09 -0.08 -6.51
N ARG A 50 -8.37 -1.13 -6.94
CA ARG A 50 -8.87 -2.51 -7.03
C ARG A 50 -9.37 -3.08 -5.69
N TYR A 51 -8.80 -2.65 -4.58
CA TYR A 51 -9.15 -3.13 -3.24
C TYR A 51 -10.02 -2.13 -2.47
N CYS A 52 -10.56 -1.11 -3.15
CA CYS A 52 -11.43 -0.16 -2.48
C CYS A 52 -12.82 -0.77 -2.23
N PRO A 53 -13.34 -0.72 -1.00
CA PRO A 53 -14.71 -1.18 -0.71
C PRO A 53 -15.79 -0.29 -1.34
N LYS A 54 -15.43 0.92 -1.78
CA LYS A 54 -16.28 1.85 -2.53
C LYS A 54 -15.90 1.91 -4.02
N ASN A 55 -15.12 0.95 -4.53
CA ASN A 55 -14.84 0.87 -5.95
C ASN A 55 -16.17 0.59 -6.69
N PRO A 56 -16.58 1.46 -7.63
CA PRO A 56 -17.80 1.25 -8.42
C PRO A 56 -17.68 0.05 -9.37
#